data_AF-A0A519K780-F1
#
_entry.id   AF-A0A519K780-F1
#
_cell.length_a   1.000
_cell.length_b   1.000
_cell.length_c   1.000
_cell.angle_alpha   90.00
_cell.angle_beta   90.00
_cell.angle_gamma   90.00
#
_symmetry.space_group_name_H-M   'P 1'
#
loop_
_entity.id
_entity.type
_entity.pdbx_description
1 polymer ?
#
loop_
_entity_poly.entity_id
_entity_poly.type
_entity_poly.pdbx_seq_one_letter_code
_entity_poly.pdbx_strand_id
1 'polypeptide(L)'
;MLLLLEKNSINIYELNGAMQQFQHDPVFDTFFSPYFVQPFYYVSRTLINESKFDQAAELLLYEDFLQLPEKEEGFKAIRMFFDEQIRTLKNLSPVTYQQGQQKIDNWIYAPWRNFLNALPEEFEPDKIELVFHLVNATVIFQKPNRHLAKSIAFELAEVKGIPNDLMKTINNNRKAFSQSTSSSSGNYGWMIWAGIILVKLISGC
;
A
#
# COMPACT_ATOMS: atom_id res chain seq x y z
N MET A 1 6.63 0.09 25.89
CA MET A 1 5.32 -0.47 26.28
C MET A 1 4.41 0.58 26.92
N LEU A 2 4.76 1.18 28.06
CA LEU A 2 3.94 2.24 28.69
C LEU A 2 3.63 3.43 27.77
N LEU A 3 4.58 3.90 26.96
CA LEU A 3 4.32 4.98 26.00
C LEU A 3 3.26 4.64 24.94
N LEU A 4 3.22 3.37 24.49
CA LEU A 4 2.19 2.90 23.57
C LEU A 4 0.83 2.82 24.29
N LEU A 5 0.79 2.19 25.47
CA LEU A 5 -0.46 1.93 26.20
C LEU A 5 -1.06 3.18 26.84
N GLU A 6 -0.24 4.11 27.31
CA GLU A 6 -0.69 5.31 28.04
C GLU A 6 -0.75 6.55 27.17
N LYS A 7 0.17 6.68 26.18
CA LYS A 7 0.30 7.90 25.38
C LYS A 7 -0.06 7.72 23.91
N ASN A 8 -0.42 6.51 23.49
CA ASN A 8 -0.69 6.17 22.10
C ASN A 8 0.41 6.66 21.14
N SER A 9 1.66 6.66 21.61
CA SER A 9 2.83 7.07 20.84
C SER A 9 3.82 5.94 20.74
N ILE A 10 4.44 5.83 19.57
CA ILE A 10 5.38 4.76 19.29
C ILE A 10 6.80 5.32 19.18
N ASN A 11 7.69 4.73 19.97
CA ASN A 11 9.10 4.59 19.63
C ASN A 11 9.32 3.10 19.28
N ILE A 12 9.44 2.79 17.99
CA ILE A 12 9.48 1.41 17.47
C ILE A 12 10.68 0.64 18.04
N TYR A 13 11.81 1.33 18.25
CA TYR A 13 13.00 0.73 18.84
C TYR A 13 12.78 0.31 20.29
N GLU A 14 12.04 1.09 21.07
CA GLU A 14 11.68 0.74 22.46
C GLU A 14 10.61 -0.36 22.51
N LEU A 15 9.72 -0.41 21.52
CA LEU A 15 8.71 -1.46 21.42
C LEU A 15 9.38 -2.82 21.11
N ASN A 16 10.31 -2.85 20.15
CA ASN A 16 11.03 -4.07 19.74
C ASN A 16 11.78 -4.70 20.92
N GLY A 17 12.56 -3.89 21.65
CA GLY A 17 13.33 -4.39 22.80
C GLY A 17 12.46 -4.86 23.97
N ALA A 18 11.28 -4.26 24.17
CA ALA A 18 10.38 -4.63 25.26
C ALA A 18 9.51 -5.86 24.94
N MET A 19 9.15 -6.05 23.67
CA MET A 19 8.15 -7.05 23.25
C MET A 19 8.76 -8.34 22.70
N GLN A 20 10.00 -8.34 22.21
CA GLN A 20 10.63 -9.52 21.61
C GLN A 20 10.62 -10.76 22.52
N GLN A 21 10.75 -10.57 23.84
CA GLN A 21 10.77 -11.69 24.80
C GLN A 21 9.39 -12.29 25.10
N PHE A 22 8.31 -11.62 24.67
CA PHE A 22 6.93 -12.03 24.95
C PHE A 22 6.15 -12.44 23.70
N GLN A 23 6.70 -12.21 22.50
CA GLN A 23 6.07 -12.64 21.26
C GLN A 23 5.91 -14.17 21.24
N HIS A 24 4.71 -14.61 20.86
CA HIS A 24 4.33 -16.02 20.75
C HIS A 24 4.23 -16.79 22.08
N ASP A 25 4.10 -16.11 23.22
CA ASP A 25 3.59 -16.73 24.44
C ASP A 25 2.05 -16.64 24.42
N PRO A 26 1.33 -17.75 24.20
CA PRO A 26 -0.12 -17.71 24.03
C PRO A 26 -0.87 -17.16 25.26
N VAL A 27 -0.30 -17.35 26.45
CA VAL A 27 -0.90 -16.84 27.70
C VAL A 27 -0.75 -15.33 27.77
N PHE A 28 0.44 -14.83 27.44
CA PHE A 28 0.70 -13.40 27.38
C PHE A 28 -0.13 -12.72 26.29
N ASP A 29 -0.15 -13.29 25.08
CA ASP A 29 -0.87 -12.72 23.94
C ASP A 29 -2.37 -12.61 24.22
N THR A 30 -2.96 -13.65 24.83
CA THR A 30 -4.38 -13.64 25.26
C THR A 30 -4.64 -12.56 26.31
N PHE A 31 -3.74 -12.40 27.27
CA PHE A 31 -3.87 -11.35 28.29
C PHE A 31 -3.69 -9.94 27.71
N PHE A 32 -2.76 -9.78 26.76
CA PHE A 32 -2.30 -8.49 26.27
C PHE A 32 -3.18 -7.93 25.14
N SER A 33 -3.71 -8.77 24.25
CA SER A 33 -4.50 -8.37 23.07
C SER A 33 -5.58 -7.31 23.36
N PRO A 34 -6.43 -7.45 24.40
CA PRO A 34 -7.47 -6.47 24.69
C PRO A 34 -6.94 -5.08 25.06
N TYR A 35 -5.72 -4.98 25.59
CA TYR A 35 -5.06 -3.72 25.93
C TYR A 35 -4.26 -3.14 24.75
N PHE A 36 -3.86 -3.99 23.81
CA PHE A 36 -3.06 -3.60 22.65
C PHE A 36 -3.90 -3.08 21.48
N VAL A 37 -5.12 -3.60 21.30
CA VAL A 37 -5.98 -3.31 20.14
C VAL A 37 -6.23 -1.82 19.92
N GLN A 38 -6.55 -1.06 20.97
CA GLN A 38 -6.86 0.37 20.85
C GLN A 38 -5.62 1.21 20.51
N PRO A 39 -4.47 1.05 21.20
CA PRO A 39 -3.22 1.67 20.78
C PRO A 39 -2.81 1.32 19.35
N PHE A 40 -2.91 0.05 18.95
CA PHE A 40 -2.58 -0.39 17.60
C PHE A 40 -3.45 0.31 16.55
N TYR A 41 -4.77 0.35 16.77
CA TYR A 41 -5.70 1.08 15.91
C TYR A 41 -5.36 2.58 15.82
N TYR A 42 -5.13 3.24 16.96
CA TYR A 42 -4.86 4.68 16.98
C TYR A 42 -3.56 5.03 16.25
N VAL A 43 -2.51 4.26 16.50
CA VAL A 43 -1.20 4.53 15.89
C VAL A 43 -1.21 4.19 14.40
N SER A 44 -1.80 3.06 13.99
CA SER A 44 -1.94 2.73 12.57
C SER A 44 -2.70 3.83 11.81
N ARG A 45 -3.81 4.31 12.36
CA ARG A 45 -4.57 5.44 11.80
C ARG A 45 -3.71 6.70 11.65
N THR A 46 -2.94 7.05 12.68
CA THR A 46 -2.08 8.24 12.65
C THR A 46 -0.99 8.13 11.59
N LEU A 47 -0.27 7.00 11.56
CA LEU A 47 0.81 6.76 10.61
C LEU A 47 0.33 6.78 9.16
N ILE A 48 -0.82 6.15 8.89
CA ILE A 48 -1.39 6.10 7.54
C ILE A 48 -1.86 7.48 7.08
N ASN A 49 -2.54 8.26 7.94
CA ASN A 49 -2.98 9.61 7.61
C ASN A 49 -1.81 10.56 7.34
N GLU A 50 -0.68 10.36 8.02
CA GLU A 50 0.55 11.13 7.81
C GLU A 50 1.44 10.56 6.70
N SER A 51 0.97 9.53 5.97
CA SER A 51 1.75 8.84 4.92
C SER A 51 3.10 8.28 5.41
N LYS A 52 3.22 7.94 6.70
CA LYS A 52 4.39 7.31 7.31
C LYS A 52 4.36 5.80 7.14
N PHE A 53 4.33 5.34 5.90
CA PHE A 53 4.13 3.94 5.55
C PHE A 53 5.26 3.00 6.04
N ASP A 54 6.52 3.44 6.06
CA ASP A 54 7.60 2.61 6.61
C ASP A 54 7.38 2.30 8.11
N GLN A 55 6.95 3.30 8.90
CA GLN A 55 6.61 3.09 10.30
C GLN A 55 5.35 2.24 10.48
N ALA A 56 4.37 2.37 9.57
CA ALA A 56 3.21 1.51 9.57
C ALA A 56 3.58 0.05 9.25
N ALA A 57 4.54 -0.17 8.34
CA ALA A 57 5.09 -1.50 8.05
C ALA A 57 5.77 -2.12 9.28
N GLU A 58 6.54 -1.32 10.01
CA GLU A 58 7.17 -1.76 11.25
C GLU A 58 6.15 -2.07 12.37
N LEU A 59 5.05 -1.31 12.46
CA LEU A 59 3.95 -1.60 13.39
C LEU A 59 3.28 -2.95 13.10
N LEU A 60 3.17 -3.33 11.82
CA LEU A 60 2.56 -4.60 11.42
C LEU A 60 3.37 -5.82 11.87
N LEU A 61 4.65 -5.68 12.20
CA LEU A 61 5.45 -6.76 12.80
C LEU A 61 4.94 -7.23 14.18
N TYR A 62 4.02 -6.47 14.78
CA TYR A 62 3.43 -6.76 16.08
C TYR A 62 1.97 -7.21 15.96
N GLU A 63 1.48 -7.51 14.75
CA GLU A 63 0.09 -7.93 14.56
C GLU A 63 -0.28 -9.22 15.32
N ASP A 64 0.70 -10.09 15.60
CA ASP A 64 0.47 -11.36 16.29
C ASP A 64 -0.01 -11.19 17.73
N PHE A 65 0.19 -10.00 18.32
CA PHE A 65 -0.41 -9.65 19.61
C PHE A 65 -1.93 -9.42 19.53
N LEU A 66 -2.50 -9.24 18.33
CA LEU A 66 -3.95 -9.14 18.13
C LEU A 66 -4.53 -10.54 17.95
N GLN A 67 -5.28 -10.99 18.95
CA GLN A 67 -6.06 -12.22 18.84
C GLN A 67 -7.25 -12.02 17.90
N LEU A 68 -7.79 -13.13 17.39
CA LEU A 68 -8.85 -13.13 16.38
C LEU A 68 -10.07 -12.23 16.74
N PRO A 69 -10.55 -12.17 18.00
CA PRO A 69 -11.65 -11.27 18.37
C PRO A 69 -11.30 -9.78 18.25
N GLU A 70 -10.03 -9.41 18.45
CA GLU A 70 -9.57 -8.02 18.40
C GLU A 70 -9.08 -7.59 17.01
N LYS A 71 -8.76 -8.54 16.11
CA LYS A 71 -8.26 -8.23 14.76
C LYS A 71 -9.20 -7.33 13.96
N GLU A 72 -10.52 -7.47 14.13
CA GLU A 72 -11.47 -6.61 13.42
C GLU A 72 -11.26 -5.13 13.78
N GLU A 73 -11.24 -4.81 15.07
CA GLU A 73 -11.08 -3.43 15.55
C GLU A 73 -9.64 -2.92 15.35
N GLY A 74 -8.63 -3.75 15.60
CA GLY A 74 -7.22 -3.37 15.43
C GLY A 74 -6.90 -2.94 14.00
N PHE A 75 -7.43 -3.68 13.01
CA PHE A 75 -7.19 -3.41 11.60
C PHE A 75 -8.17 -2.44 10.94
N LYS A 76 -9.17 -1.95 11.67
CA LYS A 76 -10.23 -1.08 11.14
C LYS A 76 -9.71 0.15 10.41
N ALA A 77 -8.67 0.81 10.94
CA ALA A 77 -8.06 1.96 10.31
C ALA A 77 -7.44 1.62 8.94
N ILE A 78 -6.79 0.45 8.84
CA ILE A 78 -6.18 -0.03 7.60
C ILE A 78 -7.27 -0.36 6.58
N ARG A 79 -8.32 -1.10 6.96
CA ARG A 79 -9.43 -1.43 6.06
C ARG A 79 -10.10 -0.17 5.50
N MET A 80 -10.46 0.77 6.38
CA MET A 80 -11.06 2.04 5.96
C MET A 80 -10.16 2.83 5.00
N PHE A 81 -8.85 2.84 5.25
CA PHE A 81 -7.91 3.46 4.35
C PHE A 81 -7.90 2.77 2.98
N PHE A 82 -7.80 1.44 2.92
CA PHE A 82 -7.84 0.70 1.67
C PHE A 82 -9.12 0.97 0.88
N ASP A 83 -10.28 0.90 1.52
CA ASP A 83 -11.58 1.20 0.91
C ASP A 83 -11.61 2.59 0.27
N GLU A 84 -11.13 3.61 1.00
CA GLU A 84 -11.08 4.98 0.51
C GLU A 84 -10.11 5.15 -0.66
N GLN A 85 -8.93 4.54 -0.57
CA GLN A 85 -7.89 4.67 -1.59
C GLN A 85 -8.25 3.92 -2.87
N ILE A 86 -8.80 2.71 -2.75
CA ILE A 86 -9.35 1.95 -3.89
C ILE A 86 -10.47 2.75 -4.56
N ARG A 87 -11.42 3.28 -3.78
CA ARG A 87 -12.50 4.12 -4.32
C ARG A 87 -11.95 5.35 -5.04
N THR A 88 -10.93 6.00 -4.47
CA THR A 88 -10.30 7.18 -5.06
C THR A 88 -9.62 6.85 -6.39
N LEU A 89 -8.80 5.80 -6.43
CA LEU A 89 -8.06 5.40 -7.63
C LEU A 89 -8.98 4.83 -8.72
N LYS A 90 -10.04 4.11 -8.34
CA LYS A 90 -11.06 3.59 -9.28
C LYS A 90 -11.78 4.70 -10.03
N ASN A 91 -11.98 5.86 -9.40
CA ASN A 91 -12.63 7.02 -10.00
C ASN A 91 -11.64 8.02 -10.64
N LEU A 92 -10.37 7.66 -10.71
CA LEU A 92 -9.35 8.49 -11.34
C LEU A 92 -9.53 8.47 -12.86
N SER A 93 -9.47 9.65 -13.48
CA SER A 93 -9.52 9.88 -14.92
C SER A 93 -8.59 11.04 -15.28
N PRO A 94 -8.24 11.26 -16.56
CA PRO A 94 -7.41 12.40 -16.95
C PRO A 94 -7.97 13.75 -16.49
N VAL A 95 -9.31 13.89 -16.46
CA VAL A 95 -10.00 15.11 -16.02
C VAL A 95 -9.97 15.23 -14.50
N THR A 96 -10.30 14.15 -13.77
CA THR A 96 -10.34 14.20 -12.30
C THR A 96 -8.96 14.28 -11.68
N TYR A 97 -7.91 13.76 -12.34
CA TYR A 97 -6.53 13.89 -11.90
C TYR A 97 -6.10 15.35 -11.80
N GLN A 98 -6.42 16.20 -12.79
CA GLN A 98 -6.05 17.62 -12.76
C GLN A 98 -6.68 18.36 -11.57
N GLN A 99 -7.87 17.92 -11.12
CA GLN A 99 -8.60 18.53 -10.03
C GLN A 99 -8.34 17.85 -8.67
N GLY A 100 -7.79 16.63 -8.67
CA GLY A 100 -7.73 15.74 -7.53
C GLY A 100 -6.35 15.13 -7.28
N GLN A 101 -5.28 15.70 -7.86
CA GLN A 101 -3.90 15.22 -7.72
C GLN A 101 -3.52 15.00 -6.24
N GLN A 102 -3.93 15.91 -5.36
CA GLN A 102 -3.68 15.83 -3.91
C GLN A 102 -4.21 14.55 -3.25
N LYS A 103 -5.24 13.91 -3.83
CA LYS A 103 -5.86 12.72 -3.24
C LYS A 103 -5.02 11.44 -3.42
N ILE A 104 -3.99 11.49 -4.25
CA ILE A 104 -3.09 10.35 -4.50
C ILE A 104 -1.62 10.70 -4.19
N ASP A 105 -1.38 11.83 -3.53
CA ASP A 105 -0.03 12.30 -3.20
C ASP A 105 0.74 11.31 -2.32
N ASN A 106 0.03 10.62 -1.42
CA ASN A 106 0.57 9.53 -0.60
C ASN A 106 1.21 8.42 -1.46
N TRP A 107 0.60 8.05 -2.59
CA TRP A 107 1.14 7.03 -3.49
C TRP A 107 2.28 7.54 -4.37
N ILE A 108 2.41 8.85 -4.53
CA ILE A 108 3.40 9.48 -5.40
C ILE A 108 4.70 9.77 -4.65
N TYR A 109 4.58 10.31 -3.43
CA TYR A 109 5.69 10.94 -2.70
C TYR A 109 6.18 10.14 -1.49
N ALA A 110 5.42 9.16 -1.01
CA ALA A 110 5.83 8.34 0.13
C ALA A 110 6.27 6.93 -0.33
N PRO A 111 7.27 6.32 0.33
CA PRO A 111 7.65 4.92 0.09
C PRO A 111 6.63 3.99 0.74
N TRP A 112 5.82 3.29 -0.04
CA TRP A 112 4.71 2.47 0.48
C TRP A 112 4.87 0.98 0.23
N ARG A 113 5.86 0.55 -0.57
CA ARG A 113 6.09 -0.87 -0.89
C ARG A 113 6.28 -1.74 0.35
N ASN A 114 7.00 -1.24 1.36
CA ASN A 114 7.27 -1.98 2.60
C ASN A 114 5.97 -2.19 3.40
N PHE A 115 5.12 -1.18 3.46
CA PHE A 115 3.81 -1.28 4.09
C PHE A 115 2.96 -2.36 3.42
N LEU A 116 2.84 -2.34 2.08
CA LEU A 116 2.08 -3.38 1.36
C LEU A 116 2.68 -4.79 1.53
N ASN A 117 4.00 -4.88 1.64
CA ASN A 117 4.71 -6.15 1.84
C ASN A 117 4.62 -6.68 3.29
N ALA A 118 4.27 -5.82 4.24
CA ALA A 118 4.10 -6.16 5.65
C ALA A 118 2.64 -6.45 6.01
N LEU A 119 1.71 -6.31 5.06
CA LEU A 119 0.30 -6.58 5.32
C LEU A 119 0.06 -8.07 5.64
N PRO A 120 -0.85 -8.36 6.58
CA PRO A 120 -1.28 -9.73 6.85
C PRO A 120 -2.00 -10.34 5.63
N GLU A 121 -2.06 -11.68 5.57
CA GLU A 121 -2.66 -12.42 4.46
C GLU A 121 -4.13 -12.04 4.20
N GLU A 122 -4.88 -11.66 5.24
CA GLU A 122 -6.28 -11.23 5.10
C GLU A 122 -6.47 -10.01 4.21
N PHE A 123 -5.42 -9.22 3.97
CA PHE A 123 -5.42 -8.05 3.10
C PHE A 123 -4.95 -8.34 1.67
N GLU A 124 -4.59 -9.59 1.32
CA GLU A 124 -4.14 -9.94 -0.05
C GLU A 124 -5.13 -9.50 -1.15
N PRO A 125 -6.46 -9.71 -1.02
CA PRO A 125 -7.41 -9.26 -2.04
C PRO A 125 -7.38 -7.74 -2.24
N ASP A 126 -7.40 -6.98 -1.15
CA ASP A 126 -7.41 -5.51 -1.17
C ASP A 126 -6.09 -4.95 -1.70
N LYS A 127 -4.96 -5.59 -1.35
CA LYS A 127 -3.63 -5.27 -1.87
C LYS A 127 -3.58 -5.45 -3.38
N ILE A 128 -4.10 -6.56 -3.91
CA ILE A 128 -4.13 -6.85 -5.34
C ILE A 128 -5.01 -5.83 -6.08
N GLU A 129 -6.20 -5.51 -5.54
CA GLU A 129 -7.10 -4.52 -6.11
C GLU A 129 -6.47 -3.11 -6.12
N LEU A 130 -5.86 -2.70 -5.01
CA LEU A 130 -5.13 -1.44 -4.91
C LEU A 130 -3.99 -1.37 -5.95
N VAL A 131 -3.17 -2.40 -6.05
CA VAL A 131 -2.05 -2.50 -7.01
C VAL A 131 -2.56 -2.42 -8.45
N PHE A 132 -3.65 -3.11 -8.78
CA PHE A 132 -4.30 -3.01 -10.08
C PHE A 132 -4.72 -1.57 -10.39
N HIS A 133 -5.30 -0.88 -9.42
CA HIS A 133 -5.73 0.51 -9.58
C HIS A 133 -4.55 1.49 -9.66
N LEU A 134 -3.46 1.28 -8.94
CA LEU A 134 -2.23 2.06 -9.06
C LEU A 134 -1.57 1.89 -10.44
N VAL A 135 -1.53 0.67 -10.99
CA VAL A 135 -1.06 0.42 -12.36
C VAL A 135 -1.89 1.24 -13.35
N ASN A 136 -3.22 1.24 -13.22
CA ASN A 136 -4.10 2.07 -14.05
C ASN A 136 -3.89 3.57 -13.81
N ALA A 137 -3.59 3.97 -12.58
CA ALA A 137 -3.27 5.36 -12.31
C ALA A 137 -2.04 5.79 -13.15
N THR A 138 -1.01 4.95 -13.26
CA THR A 138 0.19 5.27 -14.05
C THR A 138 -0.09 5.58 -15.52
N VAL A 139 -1.13 5.03 -16.17
CA VAL A 139 -1.51 5.47 -17.54
C VAL A 139 -1.99 6.88 -17.58
N ILE A 140 -2.82 7.23 -16.61
CA ILE A 140 -3.57 8.46 -16.60
C ILE A 140 -2.58 9.63 -16.53
N PHE A 141 -1.57 9.53 -15.66
CA PHE A 141 -0.59 10.60 -15.48
C PHE A 141 0.74 10.42 -16.23
N GLN A 142 0.96 9.36 -17.01
CA GLN A 142 2.23 9.21 -17.76
C GLN A 142 2.56 10.39 -18.70
N LYS A 143 1.52 10.97 -19.33
CA LYS A 143 1.66 12.07 -20.29
C LYS A 143 1.79 13.41 -19.56
N PRO A 144 0.86 13.77 -18.66
CA PRO A 144 0.97 15.06 -17.95
C PRO A 144 2.12 15.08 -16.95
N ASN A 145 2.51 13.95 -16.35
CA ASN A 145 3.60 13.90 -15.38
C ASN A 145 4.33 12.53 -15.36
N ARG A 146 5.22 12.34 -16.33
CA ARG A 146 6.02 11.11 -16.51
C ARG A 146 6.85 10.74 -15.27
N HIS A 147 7.34 11.73 -14.52
CA HIS A 147 8.14 11.48 -13.32
C HIS A 147 7.32 10.77 -12.23
N LEU A 148 6.09 11.20 -11.99
CA LEU A 148 5.22 10.58 -10.98
C LEU A 148 4.80 9.16 -11.41
N ALA A 149 4.49 8.97 -12.69
CA ALA A 149 4.25 7.64 -13.28
C ALA A 149 5.43 6.69 -13.09
N LYS A 150 6.65 7.21 -13.28
CA LYS A 150 7.87 6.45 -13.02
C LYS A 150 8.01 6.09 -11.54
N SER A 151 7.80 7.03 -10.62
CA SER A 151 7.91 6.78 -9.16
C SER A 151 7.04 5.59 -8.74
N ILE A 152 5.75 5.65 -9.08
CA ILE A 152 4.79 4.59 -8.75
C ILE A 152 5.15 3.27 -9.41
N ALA A 153 5.55 3.29 -10.69
CA ALA A 153 5.94 2.07 -11.40
C ALA A 153 7.18 1.36 -10.80
N PHE A 154 8.09 2.12 -10.18
CA PHE A 154 9.26 1.55 -9.51
C PHE A 154 8.89 0.93 -8.16
N GLU A 155 8.08 1.61 -7.34
CA GLU A 155 7.56 1.04 -6.08
C GLU A 155 6.75 -0.23 -6.34
N LEU A 156 5.86 -0.23 -7.35
CA LEU A 156 5.05 -1.38 -7.74
C LEU A 156 5.87 -2.63 -8.06
N ALA A 157 7.04 -2.46 -8.68
CA ALA A 157 7.89 -3.59 -9.08
C ALA A 157 8.57 -4.30 -7.90
N GLU A 158 8.49 -3.72 -6.71
CA GLU A 158 9.06 -4.27 -5.47
C GLU A 158 7.99 -4.84 -4.53
N VAL A 159 6.70 -4.76 -4.93
CA VAL A 159 5.59 -5.36 -4.17
C VAL A 159 5.56 -6.88 -4.39
N LYS A 160 5.45 -7.62 -3.29
CA LYS A 160 5.42 -9.09 -3.23
C LYS A 160 3.97 -9.61 -3.21
N GLY A 161 3.81 -10.87 -3.59
CA GLY A 161 2.50 -11.54 -3.60
C GLY A 161 1.60 -11.17 -4.79
N ILE A 162 2.13 -10.44 -5.79
CA ILE A 162 1.34 -10.00 -6.95
C ILE A 162 1.22 -11.12 -7.98
N PRO A 163 0.01 -11.41 -8.51
CA PRO A 163 -0.19 -12.40 -9.56
C PRO A 163 0.70 -12.16 -10.79
N ASN A 164 1.20 -13.24 -11.39
CA ASN A 164 2.18 -13.20 -12.47
C ASN A 164 1.78 -12.29 -13.64
N ASP A 165 0.51 -12.28 -14.03
CA ASP A 165 0.03 -11.46 -15.15
C ASP A 165 0.09 -9.95 -14.84
N LEU A 166 -0.30 -9.58 -13.61
CA LEU A 166 -0.22 -8.20 -13.13
C LEU A 166 1.25 -7.78 -12.95
N MET A 167 2.09 -8.65 -12.39
CA MET A 167 3.52 -8.42 -12.24
C MET A 167 4.24 -8.27 -13.59
N LYS A 168 3.83 -9.01 -14.63
CA LYS A 168 4.31 -8.81 -16.00
C LYS A 168 4.03 -7.40 -16.49
N THR A 169 2.82 -6.90 -16.23
CA THR A 169 2.42 -5.55 -16.62
C THR A 169 3.23 -4.48 -15.88
N ILE A 170 3.40 -4.63 -14.57
CA ILE A 170 4.23 -3.75 -13.74
C ILE A 170 5.66 -3.68 -14.29
N ASN A 171 6.27 -4.84 -14.57
CA ASN A 171 7.64 -4.90 -15.08
C ASN A 171 7.78 -4.28 -16.48
N ASN A 172 6.79 -4.47 -17.36
CA ASN A 172 6.77 -3.81 -18.66
C ASN A 172 6.69 -2.29 -18.52
N ASN A 173 5.81 -1.78 -17.64
CA ASN A 173 5.70 -0.36 -17.35
C ASN A 173 7.03 0.21 -16.83
N ARG A 174 7.65 -0.44 -15.84
CA ARG A 174 8.96 -0.04 -15.32
C ARG A 174 10.02 0.02 -16.41
N LYS A 175 10.09 -0.99 -17.30
CA LYS A 175 11.03 -1.01 -18.43
C LYS A 175 10.85 0.20 -19.35
N ALA A 176 9.62 0.56 -19.70
CA ALA A 176 9.34 1.73 -20.54
C ALA A 176 9.81 3.06 -19.93
N PHE A 177 9.85 3.16 -18.60
CA PHE A 177 10.41 4.33 -17.90
C PHE A 177 11.94 4.28 -17.75
N SER A 178 12.56 3.10 -17.81
CA SER A 178 14.01 2.92 -17.74
C SER A 178 14.72 3.20 -19.07
N GLN A 179 14.12 2.80 -20.20
CA GLN A 179 14.73 2.87 -21.52
C GLN A 179 14.82 4.29 -22.11
N SER A 180 14.17 5.29 -21.51
CA SER A 180 14.16 6.66 -22.03
C SER A 180 15.44 7.47 -21.74
N THR A 181 16.58 6.84 -21.49
CA THR A 181 17.88 7.52 -21.25
C THR A 181 18.92 7.29 -22.35
N SER A 182 18.64 6.50 -23.38
CA SER A 182 19.54 6.33 -24.54
C SER A 182 18.85 6.78 -25.84
N SER A 183 19.37 7.88 -26.38
CA SER A 183 19.18 8.43 -27.73
C SER A 183 18.58 7.49 -28.80
N SER A 184 17.46 7.88 -29.40
CA SER A 184 17.27 8.04 -30.86
C SER A 184 15.79 8.09 -31.23
N SER A 185 15.51 8.85 -32.29
CA SER A 185 14.24 8.98 -32.97
C SER A 185 13.59 7.62 -33.27
N GLY A 186 12.43 7.34 -32.68
CA GLY A 186 11.74 6.09 -33.01
C GLY A 186 10.42 5.94 -32.27
N ASN A 187 9.40 6.71 -32.63
CA ASN A 187 7.98 6.35 -32.50
C ASN A 187 7.58 5.37 -31.36
N TYR A 188 7.89 5.69 -30.10
CA TYR A 188 7.55 4.86 -28.92
C TYR A 188 6.19 5.19 -28.31
N GLY A 189 5.31 5.86 -29.07
CA GLY A 189 4.02 6.36 -28.60
C GLY A 189 2.94 5.29 -28.36
N TRP A 190 3.17 4.02 -28.68
CA TRP A 190 2.11 2.99 -28.78
C TRP A 190 2.31 1.72 -27.95
N MET A 191 3.45 1.51 -27.27
CA MET A 191 3.81 0.15 -26.85
C MET A 191 3.31 -0.35 -25.49
N ILE A 192 2.52 0.37 -24.68
CA ILE A 192 1.90 -0.27 -23.50
C ILE A 192 0.54 0.32 -23.10
N TRP A 193 -0.48 0.46 -23.96
CA TRP A 193 -1.77 1.02 -23.49
C TRP A 193 -3.08 0.42 -24.02
N ALA A 194 -3.20 -0.91 -24.12
CA ALA A 194 -4.51 -1.53 -24.39
C ALA A 194 -4.85 -2.77 -23.53
N GLY A 195 -3.96 -3.21 -22.63
CA GLY A 195 -4.17 -4.47 -21.90
C GLY A 195 -5.22 -4.40 -20.78
N ILE A 196 -5.33 -3.29 -20.05
CA ILE A 196 -6.12 -3.29 -18.79
C ILE A 196 -7.49 -2.59 -18.93
N ILE A 197 -7.68 -1.69 -19.91
CA ILE A 197 -9.01 -1.10 -20.17
C ILE A 197 -9.97 -2.13 -20.81
N LEU A 198 -9.47 -3.21 -21.45
CA LEU A 198 -10.31 -4.20 -22.15
C LEU A 198 -10.62 -5.50 -21.37
N VAL A 199 -9.82 -5.92 -20.39
CA VAL A 199 -10.10 -7.20 -19.68
C VAL A 199 -11.34 -7.12 -18.76
N LYS A 200 -11.73 -5.91 -18.31
CA LYS A 200 -13.03 -5.71 -17.63
C LYS A 200 -14.24 -5.61 -18.57
N LEU A 201 -14.06 -5.62 -19.89
CA LEU A 201 -15.18 -5.78 -20.85
C LEU A 201 -15.40 -7.23 -21.29
N ILE A 202 -14.44 -8.14 -21.05
CA ILE A 202 -14.55 -9.56 -21.45
C ILE A 202 -14.80 -10.49 -20.25
N SER A 203 -14.41 -10.09 -19.03
CA SER A 203 -14.65 -10.89 -17.81
C SER A 203 -15.97 -10.52 -17.10
N GLY A 204 -16.77 -9.64 -17.71
CA GLY A 204 -18.14 -9.33 -17.33
C GLY A 204 -19.13 -10.17 -18.14
N CYS A 205 -19.11 -11.49 -17.90
CA CYS A 205 -20.18 -12.44 -18.16
C CYS A 205 -20.13 -13.52 -17.09
#